data_AF-A0A8T5TFA9-F1
#
_entry.id   AF-A0A8T5TFA9-F1
#
_cell.length_a   1.000
_cell.length_b   1.000
_cell.length_c   1.000
_cell.angle_alpha   90.00
_cell.angle_beta   90.00
_cell.angle_gamma   90.00
#
_symmetry.space_group_name_H-M   'P 1'
#
loop_
_entity.id
_entity.type
_entity.pdbx_description
1 polymer ?
#
loop_
_entity_poly.entity_id
_entity_poly.type
_entity_poly.pdbx_seq_one_letter_code
_entity_poly.pdbx_strand_id
1 'polypeptide(L)'
;MISHNNLIIRFFHQINLRLTNLKLLKFCVISAPSIFIFGLFIGVVIAFFFGPESYNIWDNYISDLGSINYTPAPYFLDFSAMITAILLIPVFTHFVKLLFQKSEVKKDGLWKIFHFIMRILIVIGYIFLLLSIIGLFGIGLFSEDRTTELGLHLIFSFVVFGAFSFSAYFIGTVIILKKTSFFRVIGLFMICTTPTFAILFIINPENLTRPFIEWMMFLSICVWLLLIDLIVYNKLKKK
;
A
#
# COMPACT_ATOMS: atom_id res chain seq x y z
N MET A 1 26.04 3.38 34.53
CA MET A 1 25.95 3.62 33.07
C MET A 1 24.73 2.89 32.52
N ILE A 2 23.62 3.59 32.32
CA ILE A 2 22.48 3.05 31.56
C ILE A 2 22.87 3.22 30.09
N SER A 3 23.12 2.12 29.38
CA SER A 3 23.61 2.18 28.00
C SER A 3 22.62 2.91 27.10
N HIS A 4 23.11 3.81 26.24
CA HIS A 4 22.30 4.58 25.29
C HIS A 4 21.38 3.71 24.43
N ASN A 5 21.76 2.45 24.19
CA ASN A 5 20.95 1.43 23.50
C ASN A 5 19.58 1.22 24.14
N ASN A 6 19.45 1.37 25.47
CA ASN A 6 18.16 1.20 26.15
C ASN A 6 17.19 2.37 25.90
N LEU A 7 17.67 3.57 25.60
CA LEU A 7 16.81 4.73 25.36
C LEU A 7 16.14 4.63 23.98
N ILE A 8 16.91 4.31 22.94
CA ILE A 8 16.43 4.17 21.56
C ILE A 8 15.41 3.03 21.46
N ILE A 9 15.72 1.88 22.06
CA ILE A 9 14.79 0.73 22.08
C ILE A 9 13.49 1.10 22.80
N ARG A 10 13.55 1.81 23.92
CA ARG A 10 12.36 2.28 24.65
C ARG A 10 11.54 3.28 23.82
N PHE A 11 12.20 4.19 23.11
CA PHE A 11 11.53 5.16 22.23
C PHE A 11 10.76 4.46 21.09
N PHE A 12 11.41 3.55 20.36
CA PHE A 12 10.74 2.76 19.32
C PHE A 12 9.63 1.86 19.87
N HIS A 13 9.83 1.29 21.07
CA HIS A 13 8.80 0.52 21.75
C HIS A 13 7.58 1.39 22.07
N GLN A 14 7.78 2.60 22.61
CA GLN A 14 6.70 3.55 22.89
C GLN A 14 5.97 4.00 21.62
N ILE A 15 6.70 4.29 20.55
CA ILE A 15 6.09 4.61 19.24
C ILE A 15 5.22 3.44 18.78
N ASN A 16 5.73 2.21 18.81
CA ASN A 16 4.98 1.03 18.40
C ASN A 16 3.72 0.82 19.25
N LEU A 17 3.79 1.06 20.56
CA LEU A 17 2.61 1.01 21.44
C LEU A 17 1.56 2.06 21.07
N ARG A 18 1.99 3.29 20.73
CA ARG A 18 1.08 4.36 20.30
C ARG A 18 0.46 4.06 18.93
N LEU A 19 1.26 3.64 17.95
CA LEU A 19 0.81 3.28 16.61
C LEU A 19 -0.14 2.07 16.62
N THR A 20 0.00 1.17 17.59
CA THR A 20 -0.87 -0.01 17.73
C THR A 20 -2.00 0.18 18.73
N ASN A 21 -2.32 1.42 19.12
CA ASN A 21 -3.50 1.75 19.91
C ASN A 21 -4.78 1.33 19.17
N LEU A 22 -5.67 0.60 19.84
CA LEU A 22 -6.88 0.03 19.21
C LEU A 22 -7.82 1.10 18.65
N LYS A 23 -7.99 2.24 19.33
CA LYS A 23 -8.88 3.32 18.88
C LYS A 23 -8.31 3.99 17.62
N LEU A 24 -7.03 4.33 17.66
CA LEU A 24 -6.31 4.89 16.51
C LEU A 24 -6.38 3.94 15.31
N LEU A 25 -6.09 2.66 15.52
CA LEU A 25 -6.06 1.69 14.44
C LEU A 25 -7.45 1.48 13.81
N LYS A 26 -8.53 1.40 14.62
CA LYS A 26 -9.91 1.33 14.09
C LYS A 26 -10.23 2.55 13.21
N PHE A 27 -9.81 3.74 13.65
CA PHE A 27 -9.97 4.96 12.88
C PHE A 27 -9.17 4.91 11.57
N CYS A 28 -7.89 4.54 11.61
CA CYS A 28 -7.03 4.50 10.43
C CYS A 28 -7.49 3.46 9.39
N VAL A 29 -7.86 2.26 9.82
CA VAL A 29 -8.32 1.17 8.93
C VAL A 29 -9.60 1.55 8.16
N ILE A 30 -10.47 2.37 8.74
CA ILE A 30 -11.67 2.87 8.04
C ILE A 30 -11.32 4.11 7.21
N SER A 31 -10.61 5.07 7.80
CA SER A 31 -10.44 6.39 7.22
C SER A 31 -9.47 6.39 6.04
N ALA A 32 -8.40 5.58 6.08
CA ALA A 32 -7.42 5.50 4.99
C ALA A 32 -8.08 5.11 3.65
N PRO A 33 -8.74 3.94 3.52
CA PRO A 33 -9.40 3.59 2.26
C PRO A 33 -10.56 4.53 1.92
N SER A 34 -11.30 5.02 2.91
CA SER A 34 -12.43 5.93 2.65
C SER A 34 -11.98 7.25 2.05
N ILE A 35 -10.96 7.90 2.64
CA ILE A 35 -10.43 9.18 2.16
C ILE A 35 -9.87 9.01 0.75
N PHE A 36 -9.10 7.96 0.51
CA PHE A 36 -8.47 7.73 -0.78
C PHE A 36 -9.46 7.40 -1.89
N ILE A 37 -10.36 6.44 -1.65
CA ILE A 37 -11.37 6.04 -2.65
C ILE A 37 -12.31 7.21 -2.95
N PHE A 38 -12.72 7.96 -1.92
CA PHE A 38 -13.56 9.13 -2.10
C PHE A 38 -12.84 10.25 -2.86
N GLY A 39 -11.58 10.52 -2.52
CA GLY A 39 -10.74 11.49 -3.24
C GLY A 39 -10.55 11.12 -4.71
N LEU A 40 -10.24 9.86 -5.00
CA LEU A 40 -10.14 9.35 -6.36
C LEU A 40 -11.46 9.44 -7.11
N PHE A 41 -12.56 8.99 -6.50
CA PHE A 41 -13.88 9.03 -7.13
C PHE A 41 -14.31 10.45 -7.47
N ILE A 42 -14.15 11.39 -6.53
CA ILE A 42 -14.41 12.81 -6.78
C ILE A 42 -13.51 13.34 -7.90
N GLY A 43 -12.21 13.00 -7.88
CA GLY A 43 -11.28 13.40 -8.93
C GLY A 43 -11.74 12.96 -10.31
N VAL A 44 -12.10 11.67 -10.46
CA VAL A 44 -12.61 11.11 -11.72
C VAL A 44 -13.92 11.77 -12.15
N VAL A 45 -14.87 11.97 -11.23
CA VAL A 45 -16.15 12.64 -11.55
C VAL A 45 -15.91 14.08 -12.00
N ILE A 46 -15.02 14.81 -11.32
CA ILE A 46 -14.69 16.19 -11.69
C ILE A 46 -14.02 16.22 -13.06
N ALA A 47 -13.02 15.37 -13.31
CA ALA A 47 -12.31 15.30 -14.58
C ALA A 47 -13.24 14.94 -15.74
N PHE A 48 -14.13 13.97 -15.54
CA PHE A 48 -15.04 13.50 -16.59
C PHE A 48 -16.10 14.55 -16.98
N PHE A 49 -16.69 15.27 -16.01
CA PHE A 49 -17.79 16.20 -16.29
C PHE A 49 -17.35 17.66 -16.46
N PHE A 50 -16.24 18.05 -15.85
CA PHE A 50 -15.79 19.44 -15.77
C PHE A 50 -14.33 19.62 -16.22
N GLY A 51 -13.66 18.55 -16.65
CA GLY A 51 -12.30 18.59 -17.17
C GLY A 51 -12.20 19.41 -18.45
N PRO A 52 -11.09 20.17 -18.64
CA PRO A 52 -10.81 20.83 -19.91
C PRO A 52 -10.67 19.82 -21.06
N GLU A 53 -10.09 18.66 -20.74
CA GLU A 53 -9.89 17.54 -21.64
C GLU A 53 -10.81 16.37 -21.29
N SER A 54 -11.13 15.54 -22.28
CA SER A 54 -11.99 14.37 -22.10
C SER A 54 -11.25 13.26 -21.35
N TYR A 55 -11.33 13.27 -20.02
CA TYR A 55 -10.73 12.24 -19.18
C TYR A 55 -11.43 10.89 -19.34
N ASN A 56 -10.68 9.82 -19.59
CA ASN A 56 -11.17 8.45 -19.54
C ASN A 56 -10.10 7.49 -18.99
N ILE A 57 -10.53 6.43 -18.31
CA ILE A 57 -9.60 5.48 -17.66
C ILE A 57 -8.83 4.56 -18.62
N TRP A 58 -9.22 4.52 -19.89
CA TRP A 58 -8.57 3.69 -20.92
C TRP A 58 -7.34 4.39 -21.49
N ASP A 59 -7.40 5.71 -21.60
CA ASP A 59 -6.42 6.53 -22.31
C ASP A 59 -5.67 7.49 -21.38
N ASN A 60 -6.15 7.73 -20.16
CA ASN A 60 -5.54 8.64 -19.19
C ASN A 60 -5.03 7.93 -17.94
N TYR A 61 -3.86 8.35 -17.48
CA TYR A 61 -3.21 7.85 -16.27
C TYR A 61 -4.00 8.27 -15.03
N ILE A 62 -3.70 7.63 -13.90
CA ILE A 62 -4.22 8.08 -12.60
C ILE A 62 -3.62 9.44 -12.24
N SER A 63 -2.33 9.64 -12.56
CA SER A 63 -1.61 10.89 -12.31
C SER A 63 -2.20 12.09 -13.06
N ASP A 64 -2.87 11.87 -14.19
CA ASP A 64 -3.55 12.93 -14.96
C ASP A 64 -4.64 13.62 -14.13
N LEU A 65 -5.25 12.92 -13.17
CA LEU A 65 -6.19 13.52 -12.20
C LEU A 65 -5.52 14.56 -11.28
N GLY A 66 -4.21 14.48 -11.12
CA GLY A 66 -3.37 15.43 -10.41
C GLY A 66 -2.89 16.60 -11.27
N SER A 67 -3.39 16.73 -12.51
CA SER A 67 -3.08 17.82 -13.44
C SER A 67 -4.31 18.70 -13.72
N ILE A 68 -4.09 20.01 -13.81
CA ILE A 68 -5.08 21.03 -14.13
C ILE A 68 -5.56 20.92 -15.58
N ASN A 69 -4.81 20.25 -16.44
CA ASN A 69 -5.20 19.96 -17.83
C ASN A 69 -6.39 19.01 -17.89
N TYR A 70 -6.57 18.15 -16.88
CA TYR A 70 -7.67 17.18 -16.83
C TYR A 70 -8.65 17.47 -15.70
N THR A 71 -8.20 18.03 -14.57
CA THR A 71 -9.03 18.21 -13.37
C THR A 71 -8.91 19.65 -12.87
N PRO A 72 -10.00 20.46 -12.85
CA PRO A 72 -9.98 21.81 -12.28
C PRO A 72 -9.60 21.90 -10.79
N ALA A 73 -9.63 20.76 -10.08
CA ALA A 73 -9.34 20.65 -8.66
C ALA A 73 -8.37 19.47 -8.37
N PRO A 74 -7.13 19.51 -8.89
CA PRO A 74 -6.20 18.36 -8.82
C PRO A 74 -5.76 18.04 -7.38
N TYR A 75 -5.85 19.03 -6.50
CA TYR A 75 -5.46 18.92 -5.09
C TYR A 75 -6.27 17.87 -4.29
N PHE A 76 -7.48 17.49 -4.72
CA PHE A 76 -8.27 16.47 -4.01
C PHE A 76 -7.54 15.12 -3.98
N LEU A 77 -7.01 14.69 -5.13
CA LEU A 77 -6.28 13.42 -5.21
C LEU A 77 -4.98 13.51 -4.41
N ASP A 78 -4.20 14.59 -4.58
CA ASP A 78 -2.95 14.85 -3.87
C ASP A 78 -3.10 14.76 -2.35
N PHE A 79 -4.03 15.53 -1.79
CA PHE A 79 -4.24 15.56 -0.35
C PHE A 79 -4.77 14.22 0.15
N SER A 80 -5.65 13.56 -0.60
CA SER A 80 -6.14 12.24 -0.23
C SER A 80 -5.01 11.22 -0.18
N ALA A 81 -4.07 11.25 -1.12
CA ALA A 81 -2.91 10.37 -1.17
C ALA A 81 -1.99 10.61 0.04
N MET A 82 -1.65 11.87 0.33
CA MET A 82 -0.80 12.24 1.48
C MET A 82 -1.41 11.83 2.82
N ILE A 83 -2.69 12.12 3.04
CA ILE A 83 -3.39 11.77 4.29
C ILE A 83 -3.47 10.24 4.43
N THR A 84 -3.81 9.55 3.35
CA THR A 84 -3.89 8.08 3.33
C THR A 84 -2.55 7.45 3.64
N ALA A 85 -1.45 7.95 3.07
CA ALA A 85 -0.11 7.46 3.35
C ALA A 85 0.22 7.51 4.85
N ILE A 86 -0.11 8.62 5.53
CA ILE A 86 0.09 8.77 6.98
C ILE A 86 -0.77 7.76 7.76
N LEU A 87 -2.04 7.62 7.38
CA LEU A 87 -2.98 6.72 8.06
C LEU A 87 -2.62 5.23 7.85
N LEU A 88 -1.96 4.87 6.75
CA LEU A 88 -1.51 3.51 6.48
C LEU A 88 -0.35 3.06 7.37
N ILE A 89 0.43 3.97 7.96
CA ILE A 89 1.55 3.63 8.87
C ILE A 89 1.09 2.70 10.01
N PRO A 90 0.13 3.08 10.89
CA PRO A 90 -0.33 2.21 11.96
C PRO A 90 -1.00 0.93 11.45
N VAL A 91 -1.68 0.99 10.31
CA VAL A 91 -2.34 -0.15 9.66
C VAL A 91 -1.32 -1.20 9.26
N PHE A 92 -0.28 -0.82 8.52
CA PHE A 92 0.77 -1.72 8.05
C PHE A 92 1.62 -2.26 9.21
N THR A 93 1.95 -1.44 10.19
CA THR A 93 2.64 -1.91 11.41
C THR A 93 1.82 -2.98 12.14
N HIS A 94 0.50 -2.77 12.31
CA HIS A 94 -0.34 -3.75 12.96
C HIS A 94 -0.53 -5.02 12.12
N PHE A 95 -0.75 -4.87 10.82
CA PHE A 95 -0.87 -5.98 9.88
C PHE A 95 0.34 -6.91 9.97
N VAL A 96 1.55 -6.35 9.89
CA VAL A 96 2.80 -7.10 10.02
C VAL A 96 2.95 -7.75 11.39
N LYS A 97 2.53 -7.07 12.47
CA LYS A 97 2.48 -7.67 13.82
C LYS A 97 1.58 -8.92 13.87
N LEU A 98 0.47 -8.94 13.14
CA LEU A 98 -0.39 -10.14 13.03
C LEU A 98 0.34 -11.27 12.29
N LEU A 99 1.13 -10.97 11.27
CA LEU A 99 1.93 -11.97 10.55
C LEU A 99 3.04 -12.58 11.43
N PHE A 100 3.59 -11.84 12.38
CA PHE A 100 4.59 -12.35 13.32
C PHE A 100 4.04 -13.24 14.44
N GLN A 101 2.72 -13.34 14.61
CA GLN A 101 2.11 -14.20 15.63
C GLN A 101 2.59 -15.65 15.47
N LYS A 102 2.92 -16.30 16.60
CA LYS A 102 3.44 -17.67 16.64
C LYS A 102 2.32 -18.65 16.28
N SER A 103 2.63 -19.65 15.47
CA SER A 103 1.81 -20.86 15.37
C SER A 103 2.33 -21.90 16.36
N GLU A 104 1.43 -22.57 17.07
CA GLU A 104 1.72 -23.61 18.05
C GLU A 104 2.12 -24.94 17.39
N VAL A 105 3.22 -24.97 16.64
CA VAL A 105 3.70 -26.20 15.97
C VAL A 105 4.96 -26.72 16.65
N LYS A 106 5.00 -28.04 16.93
CA LYS A 106 6.17 -28.76 17.45
C LYS A 106 7.36 -28.60 16.48
N LYS A 107 8.54 -28.32 17.03
CA LYS A 107 9.69 -27.82 16.25
C LYS A 107 10.75 -28.90 16.05
N ASP A 108 10.95 -29.34 14.80
CA ASP A 108 12.20 -29.95 14.36
C ASP A 108 13.14 -28.89 13.74
N GLY A 109 14.29 -29.32 13.21
CA GLY A 109 15.30 -28.43 12.63
C GLY A 109 14.85 -27.73 11.33
N LEU A 110 14.18 -28.43 10.43
CA LEU A 110 13.69 -27.87 9.16
C LEU A 110 12.61 -26.81 9.40
N TRP A 111 11.70 -27.05 10.34
CA TRP A 111 10.68 -26.07 10.74
C TRP A 111 11.28 -24.78 11.29
N LYS A 112 12.42 -24.84 11.98
CA LYS A 112 13.13 -23.63 12.45
C LYS A 112 13.64 -22.79 11.28
N ILE A 113 14.24 -23.42 10.27
CA ILE A 113 14.75 -22.74 9.06
C ILE A 113 13.59 -22.12 8.29
N PHE A 114 12.51 -22.89 8.04
CA PHE A 114 11.32 -22.37 7.38
C PHE A 114 10.75 -21.14 8.09
N HIS A 115 10.60 -21.18 9.42
CA HIS A 115 10.13 -20.03 10.19
C HIS A 115 11.08 -18.83 10.14
N PHE A 116 12.38 -19.07 10.07
CA PHE A 116 13.37 -18.01 9.90
C PHE A 116 13.23 -17.33 8.54
N ILE A 117 13.12 -18.11 7.46
CA ILE A 117 12.87 -17.59 6.10
C ILE A 117 11.57 -16.78 6.08
N MET A 118 10.47 -17.31 6.63
CA MET A 118 9.20 -16.57 6.68
C MET A 118 9.33 -15.23 7.43
N ARG A 119 10.13 -15.16 8.49
CA ARG A 119 10.38 -13.89 9.20
C ARG A 119 11.15 -12.90 8.34
N ILE A 120 12.16 -13.35 7.60
CA ILE A 120 12.89 -12.50 6.65
C ILE A 120 11.93 -11.94 5.59
N LEU A 121 11.09 -12.79 4.99
CA LEU A 121 10.11 -12.35 4.00
C LEU A 121 9.12 -11.32 4.58
N ILE A 122 8.66 -11.49 5.82
CA ILE A 122 7.82 -10.49 6.50
C ILE A 122 8.56 -9.16 6.65
N VAL A 123 9.84 -9.19 7.08
CA VAL A 123 10.63 -7.95 7.25
C VAL A 123 10.85 -7.24 5.92
N ILE A 124 11.26 -7.97 4.87
CA ILE A 124 11.47 -7.41 3.54
C ILE A 124 10.14 -6.83 3.00
N GLY A 125 9.06 -7.59 3.08
CA GLY A 125 7.74 -7.14 2.65
C GLY A 125 7.26 -5.90 3.42
N TYR A 126 7.58 -5.79 4.72
CA TYR A 126 7.28 -4.61 5.52
C TYR A 126 8.10 -3.38 5.10
N ILE A 127 9.39 -3.54 4.80
CA ILE A 127 10.21 -2.44 4.27
C ILE A 127 9.58 -1.90 2.98
N PHE A 128 9.13 -2.79 2.09
CA PHE A 128 8.42 -2.37 0.88
C PHE A 128 7.06 -1.71 1.16
N LEU A 129 6.29 -2.14 2.16
CA LEU A 129 5.09 -1.39 2.59
C LEU A 129 5.42 0.03 3.08
N LEU A 130 6.54 0.22 3.77
CA LEU A 130 6.97 1.54 4.22
C LEU A 130 7.46 2.41 3.04
N LEU A 131 8.17 1.80 2.08
CA LEU A 131 8.55 2.47 0.84
C LEU A 131 7.32 2.89 0.02
N SER A 132 6.25 2.07 0.00
CA SER A 132 5.02 2.44 -0.70
C SER A 132 4.29 3.60 -0.02
N ILE A 133 4.36 3.73 1.31
CA ILE A 133 3.89 4.93 2.03
C ILE A 133 4.67 6.17 1.61
N ILE A 134 6.00 6.07 1.50
CA ILE A 134 6.86 7.17 1.04
C ILE A 134 6.51 7.55 -0.41
N GLY A 135 6.32 6.55 -1.27
CA GLY A 135 5.85 6.73 -2.64
C GLY A 135 4.50 7.45 -2.70
N LEU A 136 3.50 6.94 -1.97
CA LEU A 136 2.14 7.48 -1.96
C LEU A 136 2.08 8.92 -1.42
N PHE A 137 2.86 9.22 -0.38
CA PHE A 137 2.99 10.59 0.11
C PHE A 137 3.70 11.48 -0.92
N GLY A 138 4.75 10.97 -1.54
CA GLY A 138 5.55 11.67 -2.54
C GLY A 138 4.74 12.05 -3.78
N ILE A 139 3.91 11.15 -4.33
CA ILE A 139 3.07 11.48 -5.50
C ILE A 139 2.05 12.59 -5.20
N GLY A 140 1.52 12.65 -3.98
CA GLY A 140 0.61 13.73 -3.58
C GLY A 140 1.34 15.05 -3.28
N LEU A 141 2.55 14.98 -2.71
CA LEU A 141 3.37 16.16 -2.48
C LEU A 141 3.83 16.78 -3.81
N PHE A 142 4.41 15.95 -4.67
CA PHE A 142 4.97 16.30 -5.97
C PHE A 142 3.97 15.93 -7.06
N SER A 143 2.87 16.69 -7.15
CA SER A 143 1.88 16.51 -8.23
C SER A 143 2.52 16.74 -9.60
N GLU A 144 1.89 16.14 -10.62
CA GLU A 144 2.30 16.19 -12.01
C GLU A 144 2.60 17.62 -12.46
N ASP A 145 1.71 18.58 -12.23
CA ASP A 145 1.88 19.97 -12.67
C ASP A 145 2.99 20.74 -11.92
N ARG A 146 3.23 20.38 -10.65
CA ARG A 146 4.17 21.14 -9.79
C ARG A 146 5.62 20.74 -10.01
N THR A 147 5.86 19.55 -10.54
CA THR A 147 7.20 18.94 -10.54
C THR A 147 7.58 18.23 -11.83
N THR A 148 6.83 18.44 -12.92
CA THR A 148 7.08 17.82 -14.22
C THR A 148 8.53 17.98 -14.67
N GLU A 149 9.10 19.19 -14.52
CA GLU A 149 10.48 19.51 -14.94
C GLU A 149 11.55 18.70 -14.20
N LEU A 150 11.29 18.32 -12.94
CA LEU A 150 12.20 17.53 -12.12
C LEU A 150 11.92 16.02 -12.22
N GLY A 151 10.82 15.62 -12.87
CA GLY A 151 10.40 14.22 -12.98
C GLY A 151 10.10 13.54 -11.62
N LEU A 152 9.90 14.32 -10.56
CA LEU A 152 9.75 13.77 -9.20
C LEU A 152 8.48 12.93 -9.08
N HIS A 153 7.36 13.39 -9.65
CA HIS A 153 6.11 12.63 -9.66
C HIS A 153 6.33 11.22 -10.20
N LEU A 154 6.95 11.11 -11.38
CA LEU A 154 7.26 9.83 -12.03
C LEU A 154 8.12 8.92 -11.14
N ILE A 155 9.17 9.46 -10.49
CA ILE A 155 10.02 8.71 -9.57
C ILE A 155 9.19 8.15 -8.40
N PHE A 156 8.37 8.98 -7.76
CA PHE A 156 7.54 8.54 -6.64
C PHE A 156 6.43 7.57 -7.07
N SER A 157 5.92 7.69 -8.30
CA SER A 157 4.98 6.73 -8.91
C SER A 157 5.64 5.35 -9.09
N PHE A 158 6.87 5.30 -9.59
CA PHE A 158 7.62 4.03 -9.62
C PHE A 158 7.88 3.47 -8.22
N VAL A 159 8.20 4.32 -7.25
CA VAL A 159 8.41 3.90 -5.86
C VAL A 159 7.13 3.30 -5.27
N VAL A 160 5.97 3.96 -5.39
CA VAL A 160 4.72 3.47 -4.78
C VAL A 160 4.27 2.16 -5.40
N PHE A 161 4.21 2.07 -6.74
CA PHE A 161 3.72 0.88 -7.43
C PHE A 161 4.71 -0.27 -7.35
N GLY A 162 6.00 0.00 -7.55
CA GLY A 162 7.06 -1.00 -7.41
C GLY A 162 7.11 -1.56 -5.98
N ALA A 163 7.05 -0.69 -4.97
CA ALA A 163 7.10 -1.13 -3.59
C ALA A 163 5.83 -1.91 -3.18
N PHE A 164 4.63 -1.50 -3.61
CA PHE A 164 3.43 -2.33 -3.40
C PHE A 164 3.52 -3.68 -4.09
N SER A 165 4.05 -3.74 -5.32
CA SER A 165 4.25 -4.99 -6.05
C SER A 165 5.20 -5.96 -5.34
N PHE A 166 6.38 -5.49 -4.93
CA PHE A 166 7.32 -6.33 -4.15
C PHE A 166 6.74 -6.75 -2.81
N SER A 167 6.06 -5.84 -2.11
CA SER A 167 5.40 -6.19 -0.86
C SER A 167 4.33 -7.27 -1.05
N ALA A 168 3.50 -7.13 -2.09
CA ALA A 168 2.47 -8.10 -2.42
C ALA A 168 3.07 -9.49 -2.67
N TYR A 169 4.20 -9.56 -3.39
CA TYR A 169 4.93 -10.81 -3.61
C TYR A 169 5.44 -11.44 -2.30
N PHE A 170 6.20 -10.69 -1.49
CA PHE A 170 6.81 -11.24 -0.27
C PHE A 170 5.78 -11.58 0.82
N ILE A 171 4.85 -10.68 1.08
CA ILE A 171 3.81 -10.88 2.10
C ILE A 171 2.77 -11.90 1.63
N GLY A 172 2.39 -11.88 0.36
CA GLY A 172 1.50 -12.88 -0.23
C GLY A 172 2.08 -14.28 -0.07
N THR A 173 3.38 -14.44 -0.32
CA THR A 173 4.10 -15.71 -0.12
C THR A 173 3.99 -16.19 1.33
N VAL A 174 4.17 -15.29 2.30
CA VAL A 174 4.02 -15.62 3.73
C VAL A 174 2.58 -16.04 4.05
N ILE A 175 1.57 -15.33 3.53
CA ILE A 175 0.15 -15.65 3.78
C ILE A 175 -0.22 -17.04 3.23
N ILE A 176 0.33 -17.44 2.08
CA ILE A 176 0.09 -18.76 1.49
C ILE A 176 0.76 -19.86 2.31
N LEU A 177 2.06 -19.70 2.59
CA LEU A 177 2.90 -20.77 3.13
C LEU A 177 2.78 -20.94 4.64
N LYS A 178 2.58 -19.84 5.38
CA LYS A 178 2.45 -19.86 6.84
C LYS A 178 0.98 -19.89 7.24
N LYS A 179 0.64 -20.65 8.31
CA LYS A 179 -0.66 -20.51 8.98
C LYS A 179 -0.76 -19.12 9.60
N THR A 180 -1.44 -18.21 8.91
CA THR A 180 -1.76 -16.86 9.40
C THR A 180 -3.26 -16.76 9.68
N SER A 181 -3.72 -15.59 10.10
CA SER A 181 -5.16 -15.31 10.19
C SER A 181 -5.80 -14.84 8.89
N PHE A 182 -5.00 -14.69 7.84
CA PHE A 182 -5.46 -14.23 6.55
C PHE A 182 -5.79 -15.45 5.69
N PHE A 183 -6.78 -15.31 4.81
CA PHE A 183 -7.13 -16.36 3.87
C PHE A 183 -6.03 -16.52 2.81
N ARG A 184 -5.65 -17.76 2.51
CA ARG A 184 -4.60 -18.05 1.51
C ARG A 184 -4.92 -17.48 0.12
N VAL A 185 -6.20 -17.39 -0.24
CA VAL A 185 -6.67 -16.81 -1.51
C VAL A 185 -6.23 -15.34 -1.65
N ILE A 186 -6.21 -14.58 -0.54
CA ILE A 186 -5.71 -13.19 -0.55
C ILE A 186 -4.22 -13.18 -0.89
N GLY A 187 -3.43 -14.07 -0.26
CA GLY A 187 -2.01 -14.20 -0.55
C GLY A 187 -1.75 -14.59 -2.01
N LEU A 188 -2.54 -15.51 -2.56
CA LEU A 188 -2.46 -15.90 -3.98
C LEU A 188 -2.77 -14.72 -4.90
N PHE A 189 -3.85 -13.99 -4.61
CA PHE A 189 -4.20 -12.78 -5.37
C PHE A 189 -3.08 -11.75 -5.33
N MET A 190 -2.47 -11.50 -4.17
CA MET A 190 -1.35 -10.57 -4.01
C MET A 190 -0.14 -10.95 -4.88
N ILE A 191 0.24 -12.23 -4.94
CA ILE A 191 1.39 -12.69 -5.75
C ILE A 191 1.06 -12.61 -7.25
N CYS A 192 -0.15 -12.98 -7.64
CA CYS A 192 -0.49 -13.19 -9.04
C CYS A 192 -0.98 -11.93 -9.77
N THR A 193 -1.51 -10.93 -9.07
CA THR A 193 -2.14 -9.76 -9.73
C THR A 193 -1.22 -8.55 -9.77
N THR A 194 -0.90 -7.94 -8.62
CA THR A 194 -0.09 -6.71 -8.58
C THR A 194 1.28 -6.87 -9.26
N PRO A 195 2.07 -7.94 -9.02
CA PRO A 195 3.31 -8.17 -9.75
C PRO A 195 3.11 -8.39 -11.25
N THR A 196 2.06 -9.10 -11.66
CA THR A 196 1.75 -9.31 -13.08
C THR A 196 1.46 -7.99 -13.78
N PHE A 197 0.61 -7.12 -13.20
CA PHE A 197 0.35 -5.81 -13.80
C PHE A 197 1.58 -4.90 -13.80
N ALA A 198 2.44 -4.96 -12.77
CA ALA A 198 3.71 -4.24 -12.78
C ALA A 198 4.63 -4.72 -13.91
N ILE A 199 4.73 -6.04 -14.16
CA ILE A 199 5.49 -6.61 -15.27
C ILE A 199 4.89 -6.18 -16.61
N LEU A 200 3.56 -6.27 -16.76
CA LEU A 200 2.87 -5.83 -17.97
C LEU A 200 3.07 -4.33 -18.24
N PHE A 201 3.13 -3.50 -17.21
CA PHE A 201 3.39 -2.07 -17.35
C PHE A 201 4.79 -1.80 -17.93
N ILE A 202 5.79 -2.59 -17.51
CA ILE A 202 7.17 -2.48 -18.00
C ILE A 202 7.28 -3.01 -19.44
N ILE A 203 6.68 -4.17 -19.73
CA ILE A 203 6.73 -4.78 -21.07
C ILE A 203 5.92 -3.95 -22.07
N ASN A 204 4.80 -3.39 -21.64
CA ASN A 204 3.86 -2.61 -22.44
C ASN A 204 3.42 -3.34 -23.74
N PRO A 205 2.64 -4.43 -23.62
CA PRO A 205 2.19 -5.19 -24.79
C PRO A 205 1.30 -4.34 -25.72
N GLU A 206 1.43 -4.51 -27.03
CA GLU A 206 0.78 -3.66 -28.05
C GLU A 206 -0.75 -3.55 -27.93
N ASN A 207 -1.41 -4.59 -27.40
CA ASN A 207 -2.88 -4.65 -27.28
C ASN A 207 -3.45 -3.96 -26.03
N LEU A 208 -2.60 -3.42 -25.15
CA LEU A 208 -3.02 -2.75 -23.91
C LEU A 208 -2.33 -1.40 -23.80
N THR A 209 -3.09 -0.36 -23.47
CA THR A 209 -2.53 0.97 -23.20
C THR A 209 -1.83 0.97 -21.83
N ARG A 210 -0.74 1.73 -21.69
CA ARG A 210 -0.06 1.90 -20.40
C ARG A 210 -0.97 2.47 -19.30
N PRO A 211 -1.81 3.50 -19.57
CA PRO A 211 -2.77 4.00 -18.60
C PRO A 211 -3.71 2.92 -18.06
N PHE A 212 -4.26 2.09 -18.94
CA PHE A 212 -5.14 1.00 -18.52
C PHE A 212 -4.40 0.00 -17.60
N ILE A 213 -3.15 -0.35 -17.92
CA ILE A 213 -2.36 -1.26 -17.07
C ILE A 213 -2.06 -0.62 -15.71
N GLU A 214 -1.77 0.68 -15.66
CA GLU A 214 -1.61 1.42 -14.39
C GLU A 214 -2.88 1.33 -13.54
N TRP A 215 -4.05 1.57 -14.15
CA TRP A 215 -5.35 1.41 -13.50
C TRP A 215 -5.58 -0.02 -12.97
N MET A 216 -5.22 -1.04 -13.74
CA MET A 216 -5.37 -2.43 -13.29
C MET A 216 -4.40 -2.76 -12.14
N MET A 217 -3.16 -2.26 -12.20
CA MET A 217 -2.19 -2.38 -11.11
C MET A 217 -2.72 -1.72 -9.84
N PHE A 218 -3.23 -0.49 -9.95
CA PHE A 218 -3.85 0.25 -8.87
C PHE A 218 -5.06 -0.47 -8.25
N LEU A 219 -6.01 -0.91 -9.08
CA LEU A 219 -7.19 -1.62 -8.61
C LEU A 219 -6.80 -2.93 -7.92
N SER A 220 -5.79 -3.65 -8.42
CA SER A 220 -5.28 -4.85 -7.75
C SER A 220 -4.79 -4.52 -6.33
N ILE A 221 -4.07 -3.41 -6.16
CA ILE A 221 -3.58 -2.93 -4.86
C ILE A 221 -4.74 -2.61 -3.92
N CYS A 222 -5.73 -1.86 -4.38
CA CYS A 222 -6.91 -1.53 -3.60
C CYS A 222 -7.67 -2.77 -3.13
N VAL A 223 -7.88 -3.76 -4.01
CA VAL A 223 -8.63 -4.97 -3.69
C VAL A 223 -8.00 -5.72 -2.52
N TRP A 224 -6.70 -6.03 -2.59
CA TRP A 224 -6.09 -6.80 -1.50
C TRP A 224 -5.89 -5.97 -0.23
N LEU A 225 -5.64 -4.66 -0.34
CA LEU A 225 -5.58 -3.77 0.82
C LEU A 225 -6.91 -3.73 1.57
N LEU A 226 -8.03 -3.53 0.86
CA LEU A 226 -9.37 -3.52 1.45
C LEU A 226 -9.71 -4.84 2.16
N LEU A 227 -9.32 -5.98 1.58
CA LEU A 227 -9.52 -7.29 2.20
C LEU A 227 -8.68 -7.46 3.47
N ILE A 228 -7.43 -6.99 3.47
CA ILE A 228 -6.58 -6.97 4.67
C ILE A 228 -7.18 -6.08 5.75
N ASP A 229 -7.59 -4.86 5.39
CA ASP A 229 -8.20 -3.88 6.28
C ASP A 229 -9.47 -4.43 6.94
N LEU A 230 -10.34 -5.09 6.17
CA LEU A 230 -11.53 -5.75 6.69
C LEU A 230 -11.19 -6.84 7.72
N ILE A 231 -10.19 -7.67 7.45
CA ILE A 231 -9.74 -8.73 8.38
C ILE A 231 -9.14 -8.12 9.64
N VAL A 232 -8.29 -7.09 9.50
CA VAL A 232 -7.69 -6.36 10.62
C VAL A 232 -8.80 -5.76 11.48
N TYR A 233 -9.74 -5.03 10.89
CA TYR A 233 -10.87 -4.42 11.59
C TYR A 233 -11.70 -5.45 12.37
N ASN A 234 -12.04 -6.57 11.75
CA ASN A 234 -12.79 -7.65 12.38
C ASN A 234 -12.04 -8.26 13.58
N LYS A 235 -10.71 -8.34 13.52
CA LYS A 235 -9.89 -8.76 14.66
C LYS A 235 -9.85 -7.74 15.79
N LEU A 236 -9.95 -6.45 15.48
CA LEU A 236 -9.99 -5.38 16.48
C LEU A 236 -11.34 -5.25 17.17
N LYS A 237 -12.43 -5.76 16.56
CA LYS A 237 -13.75 -5.85 17.21
C LYS A 237 -13.83 -6.95 18.26
N LYS A 238 -13.06 -8.03 18.11
CA LYS A 238 -13.06 -9.18 19.01
C LYS A 238 -12.19 -9.01 20.26
N LYS A 239 -11.56 -7.84 20.43
CA LYS A 239 -10.73 -7.47 21.59
C LYS A 239 -11.35 -6.27 22.28
#